data_AF-A0A4V3JV38-F1
#
_entry.id   AF-A0A4V3JV38-F1
#
_cell.length_a   1.000
_cell.length_b   1.000
_cell.length_c   1.000
_cell.angle_alpha   90.00
_cell.angle_beta   90.00
_cell.angle_gamma   90.00
#
_symmetry.space_group_name_H-M   'P 1'
#
loop_
_entity.id
_entity.type
_entity.pdbx_description
1 polymer ?
#
loop_
_entity_poly.entity_id
_entity_poly.type
_entity_poly.pdbx_seq_one_letter_code
_entity_poly.pdbx_strand_id
1 'polypeptide(L)'
;MSLVSKRMRHRHGIFVFLLRFQRHVRFAFVVVATLIFYSIPEEFIFDPLPLCIFRFLFDRDCPGCGTTRGFWCILHFRFEDAYHYNSWIWLTFPLFVSCLLHRVFSPKIRSLKNRVFPD
;
A
#
# COMPACT_ATOMS: atom_id res chain seq x y z
N MET A 1 40.56 3.20 -24.45
CA MET A 1 39.90 2.69 -23.22
C MET A 1 39.16 3.77 -22.42
N SER A 2 38.45 4.72 -23.07
CA SER A 2 37.87 5.91 -22.37
C SER A 2 36.41 6.23 -22.73
N LEU A 3 35.88 5.72 -23.84
CA LEU A 3 34.50 6.02 -24.29
C LEU A 3 33.46 5.09 -23.63
N VAL A 4 33.82 3.83 -23.36
CA VAL A 4 32.94 2.85 -22.72
C VAL A 4 32.65 3.23 -21.26
N SER A 5 33.65 3.72 -20.51
CA SER A 5 33.48 4.09 -19.09
C SER A 5 32.63 5.37 -18.90
N LYS A 6 32.75 6.36 -19.79
CA LYS A 6 31.89 7.56 -19.78
C LYS A 6 30.43 7.22 -20.12
N ARG A 7 30.21 6.34 -21.11
CA ARG A 7 28.87 5.90 -21.52
C ARG A 7 28.17 5.07 -20.42
N MET A 8 28.93 4.28 -19.67
CA MET A 8 28.45 3.53 -18.49
C MET A 8 28.03 4.46 -17.33
N ARG A 9 28.81 5.51 -17.04
CA ARG A 9 28.52 6.48 -15.96
C ARG A 9 27.25 7.31 -16.22
N HIS A 10 27.01 7.69 -17.48
CA HIS A 10 25.83 8.47 -17.87
C HIS A 10 24.52 7.68 -17.78
N ARG A 11 24.52 6.40 -18.20
CA ARG A 11 23.36 5.50 -18.04
C ARG A 11 23.01 5.28 -16.57
N HIS A 12 24.00 5.26 -15.68
CA HIS A 12 23.79 5.13 -14.24
C HIS A 12 23.09 6.36 -13.63
N GLY A 13 23.44 7.57 -14.06
CA GLY A 13 22.84 8.82 -13.56
C GLY A 13 21.36 8.96 -13.93
N ILE A 14 21.01 8.72 -15.21
CA ILE A 14 19.63 8.76 -15.70
C ILE A 14 18.78 7.67 -15.02
N PHE A 15 19.33 6.46 -14.87
CA PHE A 15 18.63 5.36 -14.24
C PHE A 15 18.31 5.64 -12.76
N VAL A 16 19.27 6.16 -12.00
CA VAL A 16 19.05 6.56 -10.59
C VAL A 16 18.04 7.72 -10.48
N PHE A 17 18.07 8.67 -11.42
CA PHE A 17 17.08 9.75 -11.50
C PHE A 17 15.67 9.22 -11.75
N LEU A 18 15.48 8.33 -12.73
CA LEU A 18 14.18 7.71 -13.03
C LEU A 18 13.65 6.88 -11.84
N LEU A 19 14.52 6.17 -11.11
CA LEU A 19 14.13 5.44 -9.90
C LEU A 19 13.69 6.36 -8.76
N ARG A 20 14.38 7.50 -8.57
CA ARG A 20 13.97 8.52 -7.60
C ARG A 20 12.64 9.15 -7.99
N PHE A 21 12.46 9.50 -9.26
CA PHE A 21 11.20 10.04 -9.78
C PHE A 21 10.03 9.07 -9.59
N GLN A 22 10.22 7.78 -9.93
CA GLN A 22 9.21 6.74 -9.69
C GLN A 22 8.79 6.61 -8.22
N ARG A 23 9.71 6.82 -7.27
CA ARG A 23 9.40 6.79 -5.84
C ARG A 23 8.47 7.95 -5.44
N HIS A 24 8.73 9.16 -5.94
CA HIS A 24 7.87 10.31 -5.66
C HIS A 24 6.46 10.12 -6.24
N VAL A 25 6.35 9.57 -7.45
CA VAL A 25 5.05 9.24 -8.06
C VAL A 25 4.28 8.21 -7.22
N ARG A 26 4.94 7.12 -6.78
CA ARG A 26 4.30 6.11 -5.91
C ARG A 26 3.84 6.70 -4.59
N PHE A 27 4.66 7.54 -3.97
CA PHE A 27 4.30 8.20 -2.72
C PHE A 27 3.10 9.14 -2.90
N ALA A 28 3.13 10.00 -3.92
CA ALA A 28 2.02 10.90 -4.24
C ALA A 28 0.71 10.13 -4.49
N PHE A 29 0.77 9.03 -5.25
CA PHE A 29 -0.38 8.16 -5.49
C PHE A 29 -0.97 7.60 -4.19
N VAL A 30 -0.13 7.11 -3.28
CA VAL A 30 -0.59 6.57 -1.98
C VAL A 30 -1.25 7.66 -1.15
N VAL A 31 -0.64 8.84 -1.05
CA VAL A 31 -1.21 9.97 -0.29
C VAL A 31 -2.58 10.37 -0.85
N VAL A 32 -2.67 10.54 -2.17
CA VAL A 32 -3.94 10.89 -2.84
C VAL A 32 -5.00 9.81 -2.60
N ALA A 33 -4.65 8.53 -2.76
CA ALA A 33 -5.57 7.43 -2.51
C ALA A 33 -6.06 7.40 -1.06
N THR A 34 -5.18 7.62 -0.08
CA THR A 34 -5.57 7.71 1.34
C THR A 34 -6.47 8.90 1.62
N LEU A 35 -6.20 10.08 1.03
CA LEU A 35 -7.04 11.26 1.19
C LEU A 35 -8.43 11.08 0.56
N ILE A 36 -8.51 10.44 -0.61
CA ILE A 36 -9.77 10.08 -1.24
C ILE A 36 -10.54 9.14 -0.32
N PHE A 37 -9.89 8.09 0.18
CA PHE A 37 -10.52 7.11 1.07
C PHE A 37 -10.97 7.73 2.41
N TYR A 38 -10.18 8.63 2.98
CA TYR A 38 -10.54 9.41 4.17
C TYR A 38 -11.78 10.28 3.91
N SER A 39 -11.90 10.88 2.73
CA SER A 39 -13.02 11.76 2.37
C SER A 39 -14.33 11.02 2.04
N ILE A 40 -14.36 9.68 2.07
CA ILE A 40 -15.58 8.91 1.78
C ILE A 40 -16.58 9.10 2.95
N PRO A 41 -17.84 9.49 2.69
CA PRO A 41 -18.84 9.68 3.73
C PRO A 41 -19.16 8.36 4.45
N GLU A 42 -19.49 8.45 5.73
CA GLU A 42 -19.78 7.29 6.57
C GLU A 42 -20.95 6.45 6.04
N GLU A 43 -21.96 7.09 5.44
CA GLU A 43 -23.14 6.46 4.85
C GLU A 43 -22.77 5.38 3.82
N PHE A 44 -21.76 5.65 2.99
CA PHE A 44 -21.29 4.70 1.97
C PHE A 44 -20.41 3.59 2.56
N ILE A 45 -19.74 3.84 3.68
CA ILE A 45 -18.84 2.88 4.34
C ILE A 45 -19.64 1.87 5.18
N PHE A 46 -20.70 2.34 5.83
CA PHE A 46 -21.53 1.53 6.74
C PHE A 46 -22.82 1.01 6.12
N ASP A 47 -23.01 1.21 4.81
CA ASP A 47 -24.18 0.75 4.07
C ASP A 47 -24.51 -0.72 4.39
N PRO A 48 -25.80 -1.09 4.63
CA PRO A 48 -26.17 -2.39 5.21
C PRO A 48 -25.97 -3.56 4.26
N LEU A 49 -25.71 -3.32 2.97
CA LEU A 49 -25.49 -4.39 2.02
C LEU A 49 -24.22 -5.18 2.42
N PRO A 50 -24.32 -6.51 2.67
CA PRO A 50 -23.16 -7.29 3.03
C PRO A 50 -22.24 -7.43 1.82
N LEU A 51 -21.19 -6.59 1.77
CA LEU A 51 -20.12 -6.69 0.77
C LEU A 51 -19.34 -8.02 0.84
N CYS A 52 -19.56 -8.81 1.90
CA CYS A 52 -18.87 -10.07 2.14
C CYS A 52 -19.77 -11.28 1.85
N ILE A 53 -19.45 -12.02 0.79
CA ILE A 53 -20.14 -13.26 0.40
C ILE A 53 -20.10 -14.30 1.53
N PHE A 54 -19.01 -14.36 2.30
CA PHE A 54 -18.90 -15.31 3.40
C PHE A 54 -19.94 -15.04 4.50
N ARG A 55 -20.11 -13.78 4.90
CA ARG A 55 -21.14 -13.40 5.87
C ARG A 55 -22.54 -13.65 5.31
N PHE A 56 -22.75 -13.40 4.01
CA PHE A 56 -24.02 -13.71 3.35
C PHE A 56 -24.35 -15.21 3.35
N LEU A 57 -23.36 -16.08 3.11
CA LEU A 57 -23.57 -17.53 3.01
C LEU A 57 -23.61 -18.26 4.36
N PHE A 58 -22.79 -17.83 5.31
CA PHE A 58 -22.56 -18.56 6.56
C PHE A 58 -23.09 -17.82 7.80
N ASP A 59 -23.59 -16.59 7.65
CA ASP A 59 -24.03 -15.71 8.74
C ASP A 59 -22.99 -15.55 9.87
N ARG A 60 -21.72 -15.64 9.49
CA ARG A 60 -20.56 -15.60 10.37
C ARG A 60 -19.54 -14.62 9.82
N ASP A 61 -18.85 -13.93 10.71
CA ASP A 61 -17.75 -13.05 10.33
C ASP A 61 -16.49 -13.86 10.03
N CYS A 62 -15.99 -13.76 8.80
CA CYS A 62 -14.63 -14.20 8.47
C CYS A 62 -13.61 -13.19 9.02
N PRO A 63 -12.33 -13.56 9.20
CA PRO A 63 -11.31 -12.64 9.75
C PRO A 63 -11.08 -11.39 8.89
N GLY A 64 -11.52 -11.39 7.63
CA GLY A 64 -11.48 -10.24 6.74
C GLY A 64 -12.77 -9.40 6.71
N CYS A 65 -13.86 -9.85 7.36
CA CYS A 65 -15.11 -9.11 7.37
C CYS A 65 -14.92 -7.77 8.10
N GLY A 66 -15.54 -6.70 7.61
CA GLY A 66 -15.41 -5.38 8.22
C GLY A 66 -14.04 -4.72 8.10
N THR A 67 -13.07 -5.28 7.36
CA THR A 67 -11.72 -4.68 7.22
C THR A 67 -11.80 -3.24 6.68
N THR A 68 -12.55 -2.99 5.61
CA THR A 68 -12.69 -1.64 5.04
C THR A 68 -13.26 -0.64 6.05
N ARG A 69 -14.26 -1.05 6.82
CA ARG A 69 -14.87 -0.23 7.90
C ARG A 69 -13.88 0.01 9.02
N GLY A 70 -13.15 -1.02 9.46
CA GLY A 70 -12.10 -0.90 10.47
C GLY A 70 -10.97 0.04 10.04
N PHE A 71 -10.53 -0.04 8.78
CA PHE A 71 -9.54 0.88 8.22
C PHE A 71 -10.05 2.33 8.22
N TRP A 72 -11.29 2.54 7.77
CA TRP A 72 -11.90 3.87 7.77
C TRP A 72 -12.04 4.43 9.19
N CYS A 73 -12.48 3.60 10.16
CA CYS A 73 -12.57 3.97 11.57
C CYS A 73 -11.20 4.33 12.17
N ILE A 74 -10.15 3.55 11.88
CA ILE A 74 -8.78 3.89 12.32
C ILE A 74 -8.33 5.25 11.77
N LEU A 75 -8.60 5.52 10.50
CA LEU A 75 -8.25 6.80 9.88
C LEU A 75 -9.01 7.99 10.48
N HIS A 76 -10.21 7.75 11.02
CA HIS A 76 -11.02 8.73 11.75
C HIS A 76 -10.81 8.68 13.27
N PHE A 77 -9.79 7.98 13.75
CA PHE A 77 -9.47 7.84 15.18
C PHE A 77 -10.57 7.17 16.04
N ARG A 78 -11.45 6.38 15.41
CA ARG A 78 -12.53 5.61 16.05
C ARG A 78 -12.09 4.17 16.33
N PHE A 79 -11.21 4.00 17.31
CA PHE A 79 -10.54 2.71 17.56
C PHE A 79 -11.48 1.61 18.10
N GLU A 80 -12.43 1.97 18.96
CA GLU A 80 -13.41 1.04 19.52
C GLU A 80 -14.29 0.45 18.42
N ASP A 81 -14.84 1.32 17.56
CA ASP A 81 -15.60 0.91 16.39
C ASP A 81 -14.77 0.03 15.45
N ALA A 82 -13.49 0.38 15.23
CA ALA A 82 -12.61 -0.43 14.39
C ALA A 82 -12.46 -1.86 14.91
N TYR A 83 -12.32 -2.03 16.23
CA TYR A 83 -12.26 -3.34 16.87
C TYR A 83 -13.58 -4.12 16.78
N HIS A 84 -14.72 -3.43 16.93
CA HIS A 84 -16.05 -4.03 16.78
C HIS A 84 -16.32 -4.53 15.36
N TYR A 85 -15.90 -3.77 14.34
CA TYR A 85 -16.07 -4.21 12.95
C TYR A 85 -15.11 -5.32 12.55
N ASN A 86 -13.88 -5.30 13.07
CA ASN A 86 -12.90 -6.35 12.82
C ASN A 86 -11.90 -6.43 13.97
N SER A 87 -11.99 -7.45 14.82
CA SER A 87 -11.06 -7.59 15.95
C SER A 87 -9.61 -7.89 15.52
N TRP A 88 -9.42 -8.40 14.30
CA TRP A 88 -8.10 -8.63 13.70
C TRP A 88 -7.47 -7.36 13.12
N ILE A 89 -8.16 -6.22 13.18
CA ILE A 89 -7.69 -4.94 12.63
C ILE A 89 -6.33 -4.54 13.19
N TRP A 90 -6.07 -4.84 14.46
CA TRP A 90 -4.80 -4.56 15.13
C TRP A 90 -3.61 -5.28 14.52
N LEU A 91 -3.84 -6.41 13.83
CA LEU A 91 -2.82 -7.12 13.09
C LEU A 91 -2.84 -6.72 11.60
N THR A 92 -4.02 -6.68 10.99
CA THR A 92 -4.15 -6.45 9.54
C THR A 92 -3.76 -5.02 9.14
N PHE A 93 -4.09 -4.01 9.95
CA PHE A 93 -3.74 -2.63 9.65
C PHE A 93 -2.21 -2.38 9.67
N PRO A 94 -1.44 -2.76 10.72
CA PRO A 94 0.02 -2.61 10.68
C PRO A 94 0.69 -3.44 9.57
N LEU A 95 0.20 -4.64 9.27
CA LEU A 95 0.71 -5.45 8.16
C LEU A 95 0.47 -4.75 6.81
N PHE A 96 -0.70 -4.15 6.62
CA PHE A 96 -0.99 -3.39 5.42
C PHE A 96 -0.08 -2.17 5.29
N VAL A 97 0.02 -1.37 6.36
CA VAL A 97 0.87 -0.17 6.38
C VAL A 97 2.34 -0.52 6.13
N SER A 98 2.87 -1.56 6.79
CA SER A 98 4.26 -2.00 6.58
C SER A 98 4.50 -2.49 5.14
N CYS A 99 3.58 -3.24 4.55
CA CYS A 99 3.66 -3.67 3.15
C CYS A 99 3.64 -2.48 2.18
N LEU A 100 2.77 -1.50 2.45
CA LEU A 100 2.63 -0.28 1.66
C LEU A 100 3.91 0.56 1.73
N LEU A 101 4.44 0.78 2.93
CA LEU A 101 5.71 1.47 3.14
C LEU A 101 6.86 0.74 2.43
N HIS A 102 6.94 -0.58 2.56
CA HIS A 102 7.94 -1.37 1.85
C HIS A 102 7.82 -1.18 0.32
N ARG A 103 6.61 -1.17 -0.27
CA ARG A 103 6.47 -0.93 -1.72
C ARG A 103 6.83 0.47 -2.17
N VAL A 104 6.57 1.48 -1.34
CA VAL A 104 6.89 2.88 -1.64
C VAL A 104 8.39 3.14 -1.49
N PHE A 105 9.00 2.63 -0.42
CA PHE A 105 10.37 2.97 -0.05
C PHE A 105 11.43 1.96 -0.51
N SER A 106 11.07 0.72 -0.88
CA SER A 106 12.07 -0.28 -1.26
C SER A 106 12.76 0.07 -2.58
N PRO A 107 14.08 0.33 -2.56
CA PRO A 107 14.82 0.60 -3.78
C PRO A 107 14.89 -0.69 -4.62
N LYS A 108 14.25 -0.71 -5.80
CA LYS A 108 14.31 -1.82 -6.76
C LYS A 108 15.72 -2.12 -7.33
N ILE A 109 16.75 -1.43 -6.86
CA ILE A 109 18.14 -1.49 -7.32
C ILE A 109 18.75 -2.89 -7.17
N ARG A 110 18.42 -3.63 -6.10
CA ARG A 110 19.05 -4.92 -5.80
C ARG A 110 18.67 -6.06 -6.77
N SER A 111 17.49 -6.02 -7.38
CA SER A 111 17.04 -7.05 -8.35
C SER A 111 17.60 -6.83 -9.77
N LEU A 112 17.93 -5.59 -10.14
CA LEU A 112 18.42 -5.26 -11.49
C LEU A 112 19.93 -5.43 -11.62
N LYS A 113 20.71 -5.20 -10.55
CA LYS A 113 22.15 -5.41 -10.55
C LYS A 113 22.52 -6.85 -10.94
N ASN A 114 21.89 -7.85 -10.29
CA ASN A 114 22.17 -9.26 -10.52
C ASN A 114 21.66 -9.78 -11.89
N ARG A 115 20.74 -9.06 -12.55
CA ARG A 115 20.29 -9.42 -13.91
C ARG A 115 21.17 -8.85 -15.01
N VAL A 116 21.80 -7.70 -14.78
CA VAL A 116 22.61 -7.00 -15.79
C VAL A 116 24.10 -7.31 -15.64
N PHE A 117 24.56 -7.64 -14.43
CA PHE A 117 25.92 -8.07 -14.13
C PHE A 117 25.84 -9.30 -13.21
N PRO A 118 25.62 -10.51 -13.75
CA PRO A 118 25.93 -11.73 -13.02
C PRO A 118 27.46 -11.78 -12.82
N ASP A 119 27.90 -12.07 -11.59
CA ASP A 119 29.32 -12.22 -11.24
C ASP A 119 29.98 -13.41 -11.95
#